data_AF-A0A5B8YFF2-F1
#
_entry.id   AF-A0A5B8YFF2-F1
#
_cell.length_a   1.000
_cell.length_b   1.000
_cell.length_c   1.000
_cell.angle_alpha   90.00
_cell.angle_beta   90.00
_cell.angle_gamma   90.00
#
_symmetry.space_group_name_H-M   'P 1'
#
loop_
_entity.id
_entity.type
_entity.pdbx_description
1 polymer ?
#
loop_
_entity_poly.entity_id
_entity_poly.type
_entity_poly.pdbx_seq_one_letter_code
_entity_poly.pdbx_strand_id
1 'polypeptide(L)'
;MEIGSFTIPGHATKRKWAVYIFKAVPHNSDEIIQLYVGKVGDNRAGCNPVISRVGNHFSHNKIHSQIRNKIKTPEEYDYEYFYCHFDEYDEDCPERSETRERVNELERELNRKVQEKIENVKQVELLNPLKGTGYLARSKKEHRAQLLDLEEKAILQQLVNNAF
;
A
#
# COMPACT_ATOMS: atom_id res chain seq x y z
N MET A 1 27.74 15.66 8.74
CA MET A 1 27.80 15.19 7.34
C MET A 1 27.91 13.69 7.42
N GLU A 2 27.00 12.97 6.77
CA GLU A 2 26.88 11.52 6.87
C GLU A 2 26.91 10.95 5.44
N ILE A 3 27.55 9.79 5.28
CA ILE A 3 27.57 9.03 4.02
C ILE A 3 26.85 7.71 4.30
N GLY A 4 25.84 7.39 3.49
CA GLY A 4 25.07 6.16 3.59
C GLY A 4 24.80 5.54 2.23
N SER A 5 24.40 4.28 2.23
CA SER A 5 24.03 3.54 1.02
C SER A 5 22.85 2.62 1.31
N PHE A 6 21.99 2.42 0.32
CA PHE A 6 20.88 1.46 0.37
C PHE A 6 20.70 0.82 -1.00
N THR A 7 20.08 -0.36 -1.03
CA THR A 7 19.85 -1.12 -2.27
C THR A 7 18.38 -1.11 -2.63
N ILE A 8 18.08 -0.84 -3.90
CA ILE A 8 16.74 -0.96 -4.45
C ILE A 8 16.72 -2.20 -5.35
N PRO A 9 15.82 -3.16 -5.12
CA PRO A 9 15.75 -4.32 -5.98
C PRO A 9 15.17 -3.94 -7.35
N GLY A 10 15.76 -4.44 -8.44
CA GLY A 10 15.35 -4.07 -9.79
C GLY A 10 13.87 -4.37 -10.11
N HIS A 11 13.26 -5.36 -9.45
CA HIS A 11 11.83 -5.60 -9.64
C HIS A 11 10.94 -4.46 -9.12
N ALA A 12 11.39 -3.64 -8.17
CA ALA A 12 10.65 -2.47 -7.66
C ALA A 12 10.50 -1.34 -8.69
N THR A 13 11.22 -1.41 -9.81
CA THR A 13 11.19 -0.41 -10.88
C THR A 13 10.24 -0.79 -12.01
N LYS A 14 9.58 -1.97 -11.92
CA LYS A 14 8.64 -2.43 -12.95
C LYS A 14 7.45 -1.48 -13.06
N ARG A 15 7.03 -1.22 -14.31
CA ARG A 15 5.81 -0.47 -14.64
C ARG A 15 4.60 -1.41 -14.58
N LYS A 16 4.23 -1.81 -13.37
CA LYS A 16 3.08 -2.69 -13.10
C LYS A 16 2.21 -2.08 -12.02
N TRP A 17 0.94 -2.45 -11.99
CA TRP A 17 0.14 -2.13 -10.82
C TRP A 17 0.67 -2.88 -9.60
N ALA A 18 0.41 -2.34 -8.42
CA ALA A 18 0.84 -2.91 -7.16
C ALA A 18 -0.01 -2.37 -6.02
N VAL A 19 -0.22 -3.22 -5.04
CA VAL A 19 -0.60 -2.79 -3.68
C VAL A 19 0.52 -3.12 -2.72
N TYR A 20 0.58 -2.38 -1.61
CA TYR A 20 1.69 -2.46 -0.68
C TYR A 20 1.29 -2.20 0.76
N ILE A 21 2.09 -2.75 1.67
CA ILE A 21 2.15 -2.42 3.09
C ILE A 21 3.49 -1.73 3.32
N PHE A 22 3.45 -0.50 3.78
CA PHE A 22 4.59 0.23 4.28
C PHE A 22 4.60 0.07 5.81
N LYS A 23 5.75 -0.26 6.37
CA LYS A 23 5.94 -0.50 7.81
C LYS A 23 7.08 0.36 8.33
N ALA A 24 6.79 1.16 9.34
CA ALA A 24 7.75 1.96 10.09
C ALA A 24 8.00 1.28 11.43
N VAL A 25 9.23 0.85 11.65
CA VAL A 25 9.69 0.17 12.86
C VAL A 25 10.48 1.17 13.70
N PRO A 26 10.02 1.55 14.90
CA PRO A 26 10.74 2.51 15.73
C PRO A 26 12.07 1.91 16.21
N HIS A 27 13.10 2.75 16.37
CA HIS A 27 14.37 2.33 16.97
C HIS A 27 14.20 1.94 18.45
N ASN A 28 13.20 2.50 19.13
CA ASN A 28 12.82 2.14 20.48
C ASN A 28 11.71 1.07 20.49
N SER A 29 11.98 -0.11 21.05
CA SER A 29 11.07 -1.26 21.04
C SER A 29 9.77 -1.05 21.83
N ASP A 30 9.71 -0.03 22.69
CA ASP A 30 8.50 0.31 23.46
C ASP A 30 7.52 1.20 22.66
N GLU A 31 7.93 1.69 21.50
CA GLU A 31 7.09 2.50 20.60
C GLU A 31 6.25 1.65 19.64
N ILE A 32 5.25 2.29 19.04
CA ILE A 32 4.26 1.64 18.19
C ILE A 32 4.82 1.48 16.76
N ILE A 33 4.74 0.27 16.21
CA ILE A 33 4.99 0.02 14.79
C ILE A 33 3.85 0.65 13.98
N GLN A 34 4.20 1.50 13.02
CA GLN A 34 3.20 2.19 12.20
C GLN A 34 3.11 1.57 10.81
N LEU A 35 1.90 1.19 10.42
CA LEU A 35 1.61 0.61 9.13
C LEU A 35 0.84 1.58 8.24
N TYR A 36 1.04 1.47 6.94
CA TYR A 36 0.26 2.17 5.94
C TYR A 36 0.01 1.24 4.76
N VAL A 37 -1.25 1.11 4.34
CA VAL A 37 -1.62 0.34 3.16
C VAL A 37 -1.83 1.28 1.99
N GLY A 38 -1.30 0.95 0.82
CA GLY A 38 -1.58 1.77 -0.36
C GLY A 38 -1.43 1.01 -1.66
N LYS A 39 -1.53 1.78 -2.72
CA LYS A 39 -1.33 1.32 -4.10
C LYS A 39 -0.48 2.27 -4.91
N VAL A 40 0.08 1.76 -5.98
CA VAL A 40 0.71 2.62 -6.99
C VAL A 40 -0.35 3.46 -7.69
N GLY A 41 0.01 4.70 -7.97
CA GLY A 41 -0.88 5.68 -8.59
C GLY A 41 -0.91 5.53 -10.10
N ASP A 42 -2.09 5.64 -10.67
CA ASP A 42 -2.31 5.85 -12.10
C ASP A 42 -2.10 7.34 -12.40
N ASN A 43 -0.93 7.72 -12.88
CA ASN A 43 -0.69 9.09 -13.31
C ASN A 43 -0.94 9.17 -14.84
N ARG A 44 -1.27 10.35 -15.37
CA ARG A 44 -1.65 10.51 -16.80
C ARG A 44 -0.55 10.11 -17.79
N ALA A 45 0.70 10.01 -17.34
CA ALA A 45 1.87 9.60 -18.11
C ALA A 45 2.41 8.22 -17.71
N GLY A 46 1.66 7.46 -16.90
CA GLY A 46 2.04 6.13 -16.48
C GLY A 46 1.60 5.71 -15.08
N CYS A 47 1.58 4.40 -14.83
CA CYS A 47 1.64 3.90 -13.48
C CYS A 47 3.01 4.20 -12.88
N ASN A 48 3.03 4.81 -11.70
CA ASN A 48 4.27 5.03 -10.95
C ASN A 48 4.82 3.70 -10.44
N PRO A 49 6.11 3.38 -10.64
CA PRO A 49 6.70 2.19 -10.04
C PRO A 49 6.70 2.30 -8.51
N VAL A 50 6.83 1.16 -7.84
CA VAL A 50 6.88 1.05 -6.38
C VAL A 50 7.89 2.02 -5.78
N ILE A 51 9.10 2.09 -6.35
CA ILE A 51 10.15 2.97 -5.83
C ILE A 51 9.78 4.46 -5.85
N SER A 52 9.02 4.91 -6.85
CA SER A 52 8.54 6.30 -6.91
C SER A 52 7.54 6.57 -5.78
N ARG A 53 6.68 5.59 -5.45
CA ARG A 53 5.74 5.72 -4.33
C ARG A 53 6.44 5.72 -2.98
N VAL A 54 7.50 4.93 -2.82
CA VAL A 54 8.37 5.00 -1.63
C VAL A 54 8.93 6.41 -1.45
N GLY A 55 9.56 6.96 -2.49
CA GLY A 55 10.12 8.32 -2.44
C GLY A 55 9.08 9.40 -2.12
N ASN A 56 7.85 9.26 -2.63
CA ASN A 56 6.76 10.19 -2.32
C ASN A 56 6.43 10.22 -0.82
N HIS A 57 6.44 9.07 -0.13
CA HIS A 57 6.17 9.01 1.31
C HIS A 57 7.17 9.79 2.14
N PHE A 58 8.42 9.90 1.68
CA PHE A 58 9.52 10.62 2.35
C PHE A 58 9.75 12.04 1.84
N SER A 59 9.05 12.46 0.78
CA SER A 59 9.21 13.80 0.23
C SER A 59 8.90 14.87 1.29
N HIS A 60 9.46 16.08 1.18
CA HIS A 60 9.01 17.22 1.98
C HIS A 60 7.78 17.91 1.38
N ASN A 61 7.33 17.48 0.20
CA ASN A 61 6.10 17.97 -0.41
C ASN A 61 4.87 17.35 0.26
N LYS A 62 4.22 18.11 1.15
CA LYS A 62 3.04 17.70 1.92
C LYS A 62 1.90 17.08 1.10
N ILE A 63 1.80 17.37 -0.20
CA ILE A 63 0.78 16.78 -1.08
C ILE A 63 1.04 15.29 -1.32
N HIS A 64 2.31 14.88 -1.40
CA HIS A 64 2.71 13.52 -1.76
C HIS A 64 3.07 12.66 -0.54
N SER A 65 3.46 13.29 0.57
CA SER A 65 4.07 12.63 1.73
C SER A 65 3.06 12.11 2.74
N GLN A 66 2.27 11.11 2.32
CA GLN A 66 1.15 10.59 3.11
C GLN A 66 1.58 10.02 4.47
N ILE A 67 2.77 9.41 4.55
CA ILE A 67 3.33 8.85 5.78
C ILE A 67 4.11 9.90 6.57
N ARG A 68 5.05 10.64 5.95
CA ARG A 68 5.80 11.71 6.63
C ARG A 68 4.89 12.76 7.29
N ASN A 69 3.70 13.00 6.74
CA ASN A 69 2.74 13.91 7.36
C ASN A 69 2.12 13.37 8.66
N LYS A 70 2.21 12.05 8.91
CA LYS A 70 1.62 11.36 10.07
C LYS A 70 2.68 10.95 11.10
N ILE A 71 3.91 10.67 10.66
CA ILE A 71 5.05 10.36 11.53
C ILE A 71 5.79 11.65 11.86
N LYS A 72 5.86 12.02 13.15
CA LYS A 72 6.41 13.31 13.59
C LYS A 72 7.92 13.40 13.34
N THR A 73 8.65 12.33 13.62
CA THR A 73 10.11 12.24 13.50
C THR A 73 10.48 11.01 12.66
N PRO A 74 10.37 11.08 11.32
CA PRO A 74 10.62 9.95 10.44
C PRO A 74 11.99 9.26 10.64
N GLU A 75 13.00 10.04 11.00
CA GLU A 75 14.37 9.56 11.22
C GLU A 75 14.54 8.64 12.43
N GLU A 76 13.55 8.54 13.34
CA GLU A 76 13.55 7.62 14.48
C GLU A 76 13.00 6.21 14.13
N TYR A 77 12.75 5.97 12.84
CA TYR A 77 12.17 4.73 12.35
C TYR A 77 13.00 4.13 11.21
N ASP A 78 13.08 2.81 11.19
CA ASP A 78 13.47 2.03 10.02
C ASP A 78 12.23 1.67 9.20
N TYR A 79 12.41 1.52 7.89
CA TYR A 79 11.29 1.41 6.96
C TYR A 79 11.37 0.16 6.09
N GLU A 80 10.31 -0.63 6.16
CA GLU A 80 10.11 -1.82 5.35
C GLU A 80 8.96 -1.61 4.37
N TYR A 81 9.12 -2.12 3.15
CA TYR A 81 8.12 -1.97 2.09
C TYR A 81 7.79 -3.32 1.45
N PHE A 82 6.61 -3.82 1.76
CA PHE A 82 6.09 -5.08 1.25
C PHE A 82 5.10 -4.78 0.13
N TYR A 83 5.25 -5.44 -1.02
CA TYR A 83 4.37 -5.20 -2.15
C TYR A 83 4.21 -6.46 -3.00
N CYS A 84 3.11 -6.49 -3.74
CA CYS A 84 2.90 -7.44 -4.82
C CYS A 84 2.48 -6.67 -6.08
N HIS A 85 3.03 -7.10 -7.22
CA HIS A 85 2.63 -6.57 -8.51
C HIS A 85 1.41 -7.31 -9.03
N PHE A 86 0.57 -6.59 -9.75
CA PHE A 86 -0.60 -7.10 -10.44
C PHE A 86 -0.62 -6.52 -11.84
N ASP A 87 -1.01 -7.35 -12.80
CA ASP A 87 -1.19 -7.00 -14.20
C ASP A 87 0.00 -6.21 -14.80
N GLU A 88 -0.10 -5.85 -16.07
CA GLU A 88 0.82 -4.89 -16.66
C GLU A 88 0.14 -3.54 -16.75
N TYR A 89 0.92 -2.47 -16.65
CA TYR A 89 0.37 -1.16 -16.92
C TYR A 89 0.51 -0.86 -18.41
N ASP A 90 -0.62 -0.85 -19.09
CA ASP A 90 -0.75 -0.45 -20.48
C ASP A 90 -1.62 0.82 -20.56
N GLU A 91 -1.05 1.88 -21.15
CA GLU A 91 -1.72 3.18 -21.30
C GLU A 91 -2.83 3.14 -22.34
N ASP A 92 -2.66 2.26 -23.32
CA ASP A 92 -3.53 2.13 -24.49
C ASP A 92 -4.59 1.04 -24.27
N CYS A 93 -4.56 0.36 -23.11
CA CYS A 93 -5.53 -0.65 -22.76
C CYS A 93 -6.96 -0.04 -22.68
N PRO A 94 -7.92 -0.52 -23.51
CA PRO A 94 -9.30 -0.04 -23.48
C PRO A 94 -9.98 -0.22 -22.12
N GLU A 95 -9.54 -1.23 -21.36
CA GLU A 95 -10.08 -1.64 -20.06
C GLU A 95 -9.32 -0.99 -18.88
N ARG A 96 -8.55 0.08 -19.11
CA ARG A 96 -7.79 0.78 -18.07
C ARG A 96 -8.65 1.16 -16.86
N SER A 97 -9.90 1.56 -17.08
CA SER A 97 -10.85 1.89 -16.00
C SER A 97 -11.15 0.69 -15.11
N GLU A 98 -11.30 -0.49 -15.69
CA GLU A 98 -11.60 -1.74 -14.98
C GLU A 98 -10.39 -2.21 -14.20
N THR A 99 -9.20 -2.19 -14.82
CA THR A 99 -7.94 -2.50 -14.13
C THR A 99 -7.73 -1.56 -12.94
N ARG A 100 -7.99 -0.26 -13.11
CA ARG A 100 -7.92 0.72 -12.03
C ARG A 100 -8.92 0.41 -10.92
N GLU A 101 -10.12 -0.04 -11.25
CA GLU A 101 -11.12 -0.43 -10.26
C GLU A 101 -10.71 -1.69 -9.49
N ARG A 102 -10.17 -2.70 -10.17
CA ARG A 102 -9.61 -3.91 -9.58
C ARG A 102 -8.50 -3.59 -8.58
N VAL A 103 -7.54 -2.75 -8.95
CA VAL A 103 -6.44 -2.33 -8.05
C VAL A 103 -6.95 -1.54 -6.84
N ASN A 104 -8.02 -0.75 -7.00
CA ASN A 104 -8.67 -0.10 -5.85
C ASN A 104 -9.31 -1.12 -4.90
N GLU A 105 -9.90 -2.20 -5.43
CA GLU A 105 -10.48 -3.24 -4.57
C GLU A 105 -9.39 -4.10 -3.92
N LEU A 106 -8.28 -4.38 -4.62
CA LEU A 106 -7.09 -5.01 -4.02
C LEU A 106 -6.57 -4.21 -2.83
N GLU A 107 -6.48 -2.88 -2.94
CA GLU A 107 -6.06 -2.00 -1.84
C GLU A 107 -7.03 -2.07 -0.65
N ARG A 108 -8.34 -2.04 -0.92
CA ARG A 108 -9.37 -2.13 0.13
C ARG A 108 -9.32 -3.47 0.85
N GLU A 109 -9.21 -4.56 0.10
CA GLU A 109 -9.15 -5.90 0.66
C GLU A 109 -7.88 -6.11 1.49
N LEU A 110 -6.72 -5.65 0.98
CA LEU A 110 -5.48 -5.64 1.73
C LEU A 110 -5.63 -4.86 3.04
N ASN A 111 -6.27 -3.69 3.00
CA ASN A 111 -6.51 -2.87 4.18
C ASN A 111 -7.41 -3.58 5.20
N ARG A 112 -8.49 -4.26 4.78
CA ARG A 112 -9.34 -5.08 5.67
C ARG A 112 -8.52 -6.18 6.35
N LYS A 113 -7.73 -6.92 5.58
CA LYS A 113 -6.88 -8.01 6.11
C LYS A 113 -5.85 -7.51 7.12
N VAL A 114 -5.24 -6.34 6.87
CA VAL A 114 -4.34 -5.71 7.84
C VAL A 114 -5.10 -5.32 9.11
N GLN A 115 -6.29 -4.71 9.00
CA GLN A 115 -7.11 -4.36 10.16
C GLN A 115 -7.48 -5.60 11.01
N GLU A 116 -7.92 -6.68 10.36
CA GLU A 116 -8.21 -7.97 11.02
C GLU A 116 -6.97 -8.53 11.74
N LYS A 117 -5.79 -8.44 11.12
CA LYS A 117 -4.53 -8.94 11.69
C LYS A 117 -4.10 -8.15 12.94
N ILE A 118 -4.38 -6.85 12.99
CA ILE A 118 -3.91 -5.96 14.08
C ILE A 118 -4.93 -5.70 15.17
N GLU A 119 -6.18 -6.15 15.03
CA GLU A 119 -7.29 -5.82 15.94
C GLU A 119 -6.94 -6.03 17.43
N ASN A 120 -6.08 -6.99 17.72
CA ASN A 120 -5.65 -7.32 19.09
C ASN A 120 -4.14 -7.10 19.36
N VAL A 121 -3.43 -6.40 18.47
CA VAL A 121 -1.98 -6.15 18.60
C VAL A 121 -1.75 -4.74 19.12
N LYS A 122 -1.43 -4.61 20.42
CA LYS A 122 -1.30 -3.31 21.10
C LYS A 122 -0.13 -2.44 20.60
N GLN A 123 0.90 -3.04 20.01
CA GLN A 123 2.11 -2.36 19.55
C GLN A 123 2.09 -2.03 18.05
N VAL A 124 0.93 -2.09 17.39
CA VAL A 124 0.80 -1.79 15.96
C VAL A 124 -0.35 -0.83 15.71
N GLU A 125 -0.13 0.20 14.90
CA GLU A 125 -1.14 1.16 14.46
C GLU A 125 -1.20 1.20 12.93
N LEU A 126 -2.41 1.09 12.36
CA LEU A 126 -2.63 1.38 10.94
C LEU A 126 -2.98 2.86 10.75
N LEU A 127 -2.14 3.58 10.02
CA LEU A 127 -2.26 5.02 9.80
C LEU A 127 -3.44 5.41 8.90
N ASN A 128 -3.94 4.51 8.07
CA ASN A 128 -5.03 4.76 7.12
C ASN A 128 -6.09 3.65 7.13
N PRO A 129 -6.78 3.42 8.26
CA PRO A 129 -7.78 2.37 8.33
C PRO A 129 -8.92 2.67 7.36
N LEU A 130 -9.36 1.64 6.63
CA LEU A 130 -10.50 1.76 5.73
C LEU A 130 -11.76 2.01 6.55
N LYS A 131 -12.22 3.26 6.56
CA LYS A 131 -13.48 3.65 7.20
C LYS A 131 -14.63 3.19 6.32
N GLY A 132 -15.45 2.26 6.81
CA GLY A 132 -16.66 1.77 6.14
C GLY A 132 -17.79 2.81 6.11
N THR A 133 -17.50 4.06 5.74
CA THR A 133 -18.46 5.16 5.82
C THR A 133 -19.24 5.28 4.51
N GLY A 134 -20.56 5.14 4.60
CA GLY A 134 -21.51 5.37 3.51
C GLY A 134 -22.32 4.14 3.13
N TYR A 135 -23.62 4.34 2.85
CA TYR A 135 -24.47 3.29 2.29
C TYR A 135 -24.00 2.93 0.89
N LEU A 136 -23.50 1.71 0.72
CA LEU A 136 -23.20 1.16 -0.61
C LEU A 136 -24.43 0.40 -1.11
N ALA A 137 -24.91 0.74 -2.30
CA ALA A 137 -25.96 -0.04 -2.95
C ALA A 137 -25.54 -1.52 -3.06
N ARG A 138 -26.50 -2.43 -2.86
CA ARG A 138 -26.27 -3.89 -2.90
C ARG A 138 -25.60 -4.34 -4.20
N SER A 139 -26.05 -3.83 -5.34
CA SER A 139 -25.47 -4.11 -6.67
C SER A 139 -23.98 -3.76 -6.75
N LYS A 140 -23.57 -2.62 -6.15
CA LYS A 140 -22.16 -2.21 -6.12
C LYS A 140 -21.32 -3.08 -5.19
N LYS A 141 -21.92 -3.61 -4.12
CA LYS A 141 -21.26 -4.55 -3.21
C LYS A 141 -21.04 -5.91 -3.90
N GLU A 142 -22.06 -6.40 -4.60
CA GLU A 142 -22.01 -7.64 -5.38
C GLU A 142 -20.98 -7.54 -6.52
N HIS A 143 -20.99 -6.43 -7.27
CA HIS A 143 -19.98 -6.18 -8.32
C HIS A 143 -18.56 -6.19 -7.77
N ARG A 144 -18.29 -5.49 -6.66
CA ARG A 144 -16.96 -5.48 -6.04
C ARG A 144 -16.50 -6.85 -5.57
N ALA A 145 -17.41 -7.68 -5.08
CA ALA A 145 -17.08 -9.04 -4.63
C ALA A 145 -16.60 -9.94 -5.78
N GLN A 146 -16.95 -9.60 -7.03
CA GLN A 146 -16.57 -10.32 -8.24
C GLN A 146 -15.26 -9.82 -8.86
N LEU A 147 -14.75 -8.65 -8.44
CA LEU A 147 -13.52 -8.07 -8.99
C LEU A 147 -12.26 -8.83 -8.56
N LEU A 148 -12.31 -9.52 -7.42
CA LEU A 148 -11.16 -10.23 -6.86
C LEU A 148 -11.45 -11.72 -6.82
N ASP A 149 -10.57 -12.50 -7.41
CA ASP A 149 -10.61 -13.95 -7.32
C ASP A 149 -10.03 -14.47 -5.98
N LEU A 150 -10.05 -15.79 -5.82
CA LEU A 150 -9.53 -16.44 -4.60
C LEU A 150 -8.00 -16.45 -4.53
N GLU A 151 -7.32 -16.48 -5.68
CA GLU A 151 -5.87 -16.51 -5.77
C GLU A 151 -5.29 -15.15 -5.35
N GLU A 152 -5.87 -14.05 -5.84
CA GLU A 152 -5.54 -12.70 -5.44
C GLU A 152 -5.71 -12.50 -3.94
N LYS A 153 -6.82 -12.97 -3.37
CA LYS A 153 -7.06 -12.90 -1.91
C LYS A 153 -6.01 -13.70 -1.12
N ALA A 154 -5.56 -14.83 -1.65
CA ALA A 154 -4.51 -15.63 -1.03
C ALA A 154 -3.14 -14.92 -1.11
N ILE A 155 -2.81 -14.31 -2.25
CA ILE A 155 -1.59 -13.51 -2.42
C ILE A 155 -1.60 -12.31 -1.47
N LEU A 156 -2.72 -11.61 -1.32
CA LEU A 156 -2.85 -10.52 -0.35
C LEU A 156 -2.67 -11.02 1.09
N GLN A 157 -3.15 -12.22 1.42
CA GLN A 157 -2.92 -12.82 2.73
C GLN A 157 -1.44 -13.15 2.96
N GLN A 158 -0.73 -13.65 1.95
CA GLN A 158 0.71 -13.88 2.01
C GLN A 158 1.47 -12.57 2.19
N LEU A 159 1.06 -11.51 1.49
CA LEU A 159 1.64 -10.18 1.65
C LEU A 159 1.49 -9.68 3.09
N VAL A 160 0.32 -9.84 3.69
CA VAL A 160 0.10 -9.53 5.11
C VAL A 160 1.02 -10.37 5.98
N ASN A 161 1.09 -11.68 5.79
CA ASN A 161 1.96 -12.53 6.62
C ASN A 161 3.45 -12.18 6.49
N ASN A 162 3.91 -11.68 5.35
CA ASN A 162 5.31 -11.26 5.19
C ASN A 162 5.62 -9.94 5.91
N ALA A 163 4.61 -9.07 6.11
CA ALA A 163 4.79 -7.78 6.74
C ALA A 163 4.85 -7.84 8.29
N PHE A 164 4.41 -8.96 8.88
CA PHE A 164 4.30 -9.18 10.33
C PHE A 164 5.20 -10.33 10.78
#